data_AF-A0A2F0AHT4-F1
#
_entry.id   AF-A0A2F0AHT4-F1
#
_cell.length_a   1.000
_cell.length_b   1.000
_cell.length_c   1.000
_cell.angle_alpha   90.00
_cell.angle_beta   90.00
_cell.angle_gamma   90.00
#
_symmetry.space_group_name_H-M   'P 1'
#
loop_
_entity.id
_entity.type
_entity.pdbx_description
1 polymer ?
#
loop_
_entity_poly.entity_id
_entity_poly.type
_entity_poly.pdbx_seq_one_letter_code
_entity_poly.pdbx_strand_id
1 'polypeptide(L)'
;MKKFKLLLVAFLLPITLIIYYFTSEEFGISAYLDKQKSLEKIYLDNNNIQNQIAYYKNKIKLLNNENPDLDLLNEKAFETLGLIEENSLVININNL
;
A
#
# COMPACT_ATOMS: atom_id res chain seq x y z
N MET A 1 -31.18 -54.32 -23.64
CA MET A 1 -30.76 -53.53 -22.46
C MET A 1 -29.26 -53.24 -22.38
N LYS A 2 -28.34 -54.16 -22.77
CA LYS A 2 -26.88 -53.92 -22.69
C LYS A 2 -26.40 -52.68 -23.48
N LYS A 3 -26.91 -52.46 -24.70
CA LYS A 3 -26.59 -51.28 -25.55
C LYS A 3 -26.99 -49.95 -24.90
N PHE A 4 -28.16 -49.90 -24.26
CA PHE A 4 -28.64 -48.73 -23.52
C PHE A 4 -27.75 -48.41 -22.32
N LYS A 5 -27.35 -49.43 -21.54
CA LYS A 5 -26.42 -49.26 -20.42
C LYS A 5 -25.06 -48.70 -20.88
N LEU A 6 -24.55 -49.17 -22.01
CA LEU A 6 -23.26 -48.73 -22.56
C LEU A 6 -23.31 -47.28 -23.04
N LEU A 7 -24.43 -46.89 -23.68
CA LEU A 7 -24.67 -45.51 -24.10
C LEU A 7 -24.82 -44.56 -22.89
N LEU A 8 -25.47 -45.04 -21.82
CA LEU A 8 -25.62 -44.29 -20.57
C LEU A 8 -24.27 -44.06 -19.87
N VAL A 9 -23.39 -45.08 -19.83
CA VAL A 9 -22.03 -44.95 -19.29
C VAL A 9 -21.17 -44.00 -20.12
N ALA A 10 -21.27 -44.08 -21.45
CA ALA A 10 -20.55 -43.17 -22.35
C ALA A 10 -20.97 -41.70 -22.15
N PHE A 11 -22.22 -41.45 -21.75
CA PHE A 11 -22.71 -40.11 -21.43
C PHE A 11 -22.36 -39.65 -20.02
N LEU A 12 -22.37 -40.56 -19.04
CA LEU A 12 -22.06 -40.22 -17.64
C LEU A 12 -20.57 -39.94 -17.41
N LEU A 13 -19.67 -40.66 -18.09
CA LEU A 13 -18.23 -40.48 -17.96
C LEU A 13 -17.78 -39.01 -18.12
N PRO A 14 -18.06 -38.32 -19.24
CA PRO A 14 -17.65 -36.94 -19.41
C PRO A 14 -18.30 -36.01 -18.38
N ILE A 15 -19.56 -36.25 -17.99
CA ILE A 15 -20.25 -35.44 -16.98
C ILE A 15 -19.56 -35.58 -15.61
N THR A 16 -19.24 -36.80 -15.20
CA THR A 16 -18.54 -37.04 -13.93
C THR A 16 -17.14 -36.44 -13.92
N LEU A 17 -16.45 -36.46 -15.06
CA LEU A 17 -15.12 -35.87 -15.20
C LEU A 17 -15.17 -34.34 -15.14
N ILE A 18 -16.17 -33.72 -15.76
CA ILE A 18 -16.44 -32.28 -15.62
C ILE A 18 -16.72 -31.93 -14.15
N ILE A 19 -17.64 -32.64 -13.49
CA ILE A 19 -17.96 -32.39 -12.08
C ILE A 19 -16.72 -32.53 -11.20
N TYR A 20 -15.90 -33.56 -11.42
CA TYR A 20 -14.66 -33.76 -10.70
C TYR A 20 -13.70 -32.57 -10.85
N TYR A 21 -13.46 -32.08 -12.07
CA TYR A 21 -12.60 -30.92 -12.27
C TYR A 21 -13.16 -29.64 -11.65
N PHE A 22 -14.48 -29.44 -11.72
CA PHE A 22 -15.15 -28.27 -11.14
C PHE A 22 -15.18 -28.27 -9.60
N THR A 23 -15.14 -29.45 -8.99
CA THR A 23 -15.18 -29.64 -7.53
C THR A 23 -13.82 -29.97 -6.92
N SER A 24 -12.81 -30.23 -7.75
CA SER A 24 -11.44 -30.52 -7.31
C SER A 24 -10.88 -29.38 -6.47
N GLU A 25 -10.13 -29.73 -5.44
CA GLU A 25 -9.52 -28.75 -4.52
C GLU A 25 -8.49 -27.86 -5.20
N GLU A 26 -7.81 -28.34 -6.24
CA GLU A 26 -6.76 -27.59 -6.93
C GLU A 26 -7.28 -26.74 -8.10
N PHE A 27 -8.30 -27.23 -8.81
CA PHE A 27 -8.78 -26.64 -10.08
C PHE A 27 -10.26 -26.25 -10.05
N GLY A 28 -10.93 -26.49 -8.94
CA GLY A 28 -12.34 -26.20 -8.78
C GLY A 28 -12.62 -24.71 -8.65
N ILE A 29 -13.91 -24.37 -8.69
CA ILE A 29 -14.37 -22.99 -8.57
C ILE A 29 -13.94 -22.37 -7.23
N SER A 30 -13.96 -23.16 -6.15
CA SER A 30 -13.51 -22.72 -4.82
C SER A 30 -12.05 -22.24 -4.85
N ALA A 31 -11.16 -23.05 -5.42
CA ALA A 31 -9.73 -22.73 -5.54
C ALA A 31 -9.51 -21.44 -6.35
N TYR A 32 -10.28 -21.25 -7.43
CA TYR A 32 -10.25 -20.04 -8.22
C TYR A 32 -10.67 -18.81 -7.41
N LEU A 33 -11.78 -18.90 -6.66
CA LEU A 33 -12.29 -17.79 -5.83
C LEU A 33 -11.32 -17.45 -4.70
N ASP A 34 -10.73 -18.45 -4.05
CA ASP A 34 -9.77 -18.23 -2.97
C ASP A 34 -8.49 -17.60 -3.50
N LYS A 35 -8.02 -18.04 -4.68
CA LYS A 35 -6.89 -17.42 -5.36
C LYS A 35 -7.18 -15.97 -5.72
N GLN A 36 -8.37 -15.68 -6.24
CA GLN A 36 -8.78 -14.30 -6.55
C GLN A 36 -8.76 -13.40 -5.32
N LYS A 37 -9.33 -13.85 -4.20
CA LYS A 37 -9.27 -13.13 -2.91
C LYS A 37 -7.84 -12.90 -2.43
N SER A 38 -6.98 -13.92 -2.56
CA SER A 38 -5.57 -13.82 -2.16
C SER A 38 -4.83 -12.75 -2.97
N LEU A 39 -5.09 -12.69 -4.27
CA LEU A 39 -4.48 -11.71 -5.17
C LEU A 39 -4.98 -10.30 -4.88
N GLU A 40 -6.29 -10.14 -4.62
CA GLU A 40 -6.87 -8.86 -4.24
C GLU A 40 -6.26 -8.33 -2.93
N LYS A 41 -6.08 -9.20 -1.93
CA LYS A 41 -5.41 -8.83 -0.68
C LYS A 41 -3.98 -8.35 -0.92
N ILE A 42 -3.20 -9.11 -1.69
CA ILE A 42 -1.81 -8.74 -2.05
C ILE A 42 -1.78 -7.39 -2.78
N TYR A 43 -2.73 -7.15 -3.69
CA TYR A 43 -2.85 -5.89 -4.40
C TYR A 43 -3.12 -4.71 -3.46
N LEU A 44 -4.05 -4.86 -2.51
CA LEU A 44 -4.35 -3.83 -1.51
C LEU A 44 -3.15 -3.55 -0.60
N ASP A 45 -2.47 -4.60 -0.14
CA ASP A 45 -1.28 -4.47 0.71
C ASP A 45 -0.15 -3.72 -0.03
N ASN A 46 0.09 -4.05 -1.30
CA ASN A 46 1.06 -3.35 -2.14
C ASN A 46 0.72 -1.88 -2.34
N ASN A 47 -0.55 -1.55 -2.59
CA ASN A 47 -0.99 -0.16 -2.71
C ASN A 47 -0.77 0.62 -1.41
N ASN A 48 -1.04 0.01 -0.25
CA ASN A 48 -0.79 0.63 1.04
C ASN A 48 0.71 0.89 1.26
N ILE A 49 1.57 -0.08 0.96
CA ILE A 49 3.02 0.07 1.04
C ILE A 49 3.50 1.19 0.10
N GLN A 50 3.01 1.25 -1.14
CA GLN A 50 3.36 2.33 -2.07
C GLN A 50 2.96 3.70 -1.55
N ASN A 51 1.79 3.83 -0.94
CA ASN A 51 1.35 5.07 -0.30
C ASN A 51 2.26 5.46 0.88
N GLN A 52 2.69 4.50 1.69
CA GLN A 52 3.64 4.76 2.78
C GLN A 52 5.01 5.18 2.25
N ILE A 53 5.51 4.52 1.21
CA ILE A 53 6.76 4.91 0.55
C ILE A 53 6.66 6.34 0.02
N ALA A 54 5.56 6.69 -0.63
CA ALA A 54 5.32 8.05 -1.12
C ALA A 54 5.30 9.08 0.03
N TYR A 55 4.60 8.76 1.12
CA TYR A 55 4.55 9.59 2.32
C TYR A 55 5.95 9.83 2.90
N TYR A 56 6.75 8.79 3.11
CA TYR A 56 8.09 8.92 3.66
C TYR A 56 9.06 9.61 2.69
N LYS A 57 8.96 9.33 1.38
CA LYS A 57 9.74 10.03 0.36
C LYS A 57 9.47 11.53 0.39
N ASN A 58 8.20 11.93 0.54
CA ASN A 58 7.83 13.32 0.70
C ASN A 58 8.39 13.91 2.00
N LYS A 59 8.29 13.18 3.13
CA LYS A 59 8.88 13.63 4.41
C LYS A 59 10.40 13.81 4.31
N ILE A 60 11.10 12.87 3.68
CA ILE A 60 12.55 12.95 3.44
C ILE A 60 12.88 14.12 2.51
N LYS A 61 12.07 14.36 1.47
CA LYS A 61 12.24 15.53 0.59
C LYS A 61 12.09 16.85 1.35
N LEU A 62 11.11 16.93 2.26
CA LEU A 62 10.92 18.12 3.11
C LEU A 62 12.10 18.36 4.06
N LEU A 63 12.85 17.31 4.41
CA LEU A 63 14.06 17.39 5.22
C LEU A 63 15.32 17.70 4.40
N ASN A 64 15.29 17.54 3.07
CA ASN A 64 16.49 17.61 2.24
C ASN A 64 16.51 18.91 1.41
N ASN A 65 17.22 19.91 1.95
CA ASN A 65 18.09 20.87 1.26
C ASN A 65 17.60 22.20 0.64
N GLU A 66 16.34 22.60 0.70
CA GLU A 66 15.96 23.97 0.26
C GLU A 66 15.08 24.77 1.23
N ASN A 67 14.59 24.16 2.31
CA ASN A 67 13.96 24.90 3.40
C ASN A 67 14.85 24.83 4.64
N PRO A 68 15.44 25.95 5.07
CA PRO A 68 16.26 25.98 6.27
C PRO A 68 15.47 25.50 7.48
N ASP A 69 16.17 24.69 8.25
CA ASP A 69 15.82 24.11 9.53
C ASP A 69 15.12 25.14 10.41
N LEU A 70 13.86 24.89 10.78
CA LEU A 70 13.05 25.81 11.59
C LEU A 70 13.75 26.16 12.90
N ASP A 71 14.54 25.23 13.43
CA ASP A 71 15.35 25.44 14.63
C ASP A 71 16.51 26.41 14.37
N LEU A 72 17.23 26.26 13.24
CA LEU A 72 18.29 27.20 12.82
C LEU A 72 17.72 28.58 12.48
N LEU A 73 16.50 28.63 11.92
CA LEU A 73 15.82 29.88 11.60
C LEU A 73 15.38 30.60 12.87
N ASN A 74 14.87 29.86 13.84
CA ASN A 74 14.55 30.37 15.17
C ASN A 74 15.81 30.86 15.89
N GLU A 75 16.89 30.09 15.87
CA GLU A 75 18.19 30.47 16.45
C GLU A 75 18.74 31.76 15.82
N LYS A 76 18.77 31.84 14.49
CA LYS A 76 19.21 33.05 13.79
C LYS A 76 18.28 34.23 14.02
N ALA A 77 16.96 34.02 14.07
CA ALA A 77 16.00 35.07 14.40
C ALA A 77 16.20 35.57 15.83
N PHE A 78 16.49 34.69 16.79
CA PHE A 78 16.88 35.07 18.14
C PHE A 78 18.18 35.88 18.15
N GLU A 79 19.21 35.48 17.40
CA GLU A 79 20.48 36.23 17.30
C GLU A 79 20.35 37.58 16.59
N THR A 80 19.54 37.68 15.54
CA THR A 80 19.40 38.93 14.75
C THR A 80 18.35 39.89 15.30
N LEU A 81 17.23 39.38 15.82
CA LEU A 81 16.12 40.20 16.33
C LEU A 81 16.15 40.35 17.85
N GLY A 82 16.97 39.56 18.57
CA GLY A 82 17.17 39.72 20.01
C GLY A 82 15.90 39.62 20.84
N LEU A 83 14.94 38.77 20.43
CA LEU A 83 13.68 38.60 21.13
C LEU A 83 13.90 37.72 22.38
N ILE A 84 13.82 38.30 23.57
CA ILE A 84 13.80 37.56 24.84
C ILE A 84 12.34 37.52 25.33
N GLU A 85 11.97 36.49 26.11
CA GLU A 85 10.62 36.07 26.57
C GLU A 85 9.70 37.15 27.21
N GLU A 86 10.06 38.42 27.24
CA GLU A 86 9.21 39.52 27.72
C GLU A 86 9.14 40.66 26.70
N ASN A 87 8.30 40.49 25.66
CA ASN A 87 7.65 41.56 24.88
C ASN A 87 8.48 42.84 24.59
N SER A 88 9.80 42.71 24.40
CA SER A 88 10.73 43.82 24.22
C SER A 88 11.71 43.45 23.11
N LEU A 89 11.84 44.37 22.17
CA LEU A 89 12.61 44.20 20.94
C LEU A 89 13.92 44.95 21.12
N VAL A 90 15.03 44.22 21.28
CA VAL A 90 16.36 44.83 21.38
C VAL A 90 17.01 44.75 20.00
N ILE A 91 16.99 45.87 19.27
CA ILE A 91 17.66 45.98 17.98
C ILE A 91 19.17 46.11 18.24
N ASN A 92 19.93 45.11 17.80
CA ASN A 92 21.39 45.17 17.86
C ASN A 92 21.91 46.12 16.77
N ILE A 93 22.30 47.32 17.20
CA ILE A 93 22.72 48.44 16.35
C ILE A 93 24.04 48.13 15.60
N ASN A 94 24.79 47.10 16.02
CA ASN A 94 26.05 46.73 15.38
C ASN A 94 25.87 45.95 14.05
N ASN A 95 24.64 45.53 13.73
CA ASN A 95 24.30 44.81 12.50
C ASN A 95 23.47 45.67 11.50
N LEU A 96 23.44 47.00 11.69
CA LEU A 96 22.84 47.98 10.78
C LEU A 96 23.88 48.54 9.80
#